data_AF-A0A3P1WKR6-F1
#
_entry.id   AF-A0A3P1WKR6-F1
#
_cell.length_a   1.000
_cell.length_b   1.000
_cell.length_c   1.000
_cell.angle_alpha   90.00
_cell.angle_beta   90.00
_cell.angle_gamma   90.00
#
_symmetry.space_group_name_H-M   'P 1'
#
loop_
_entity.id
_entity.type
_entity.pdbx_description
1 polymer ?
#
loop_
_entity_poly.entity_id
_entity_poly.type
_entity_poly.pdbx_seq_one_letter_code
_entity_poly.pdbx_strand_id
1 'polypeptide(L)'
;MKPEAIEIPLSTPIRWIKWNLLLVFPDQCALAQRRESDVRLNMSEGEVRVIRSAPLGRGIGDVVAAEIGLEPLRCFRLPEGEAVRISSWKNYLRRKRLPMVQLVCCVAFLWAILSGALPFDVINPLGLIAVFVVCFFGFLVFALMLIGRSGWGYAINGQHWRLRELVLEEDRSEAAARQVDEVKEEYGRLLSDLAYRVDNPALFDAAVPETEALTLALFRWDSEWPRLETEDRVALAAQVVSSFRAARRHAERVGMRHLPETARDDARRALKAIRLALDESTTPAERKAAAGLARQLLSGLALYYLPSRAEVSNALGGRRLKQLPGRRRA
;
A
#
# COMPACT_ATOMS: atom_id res chain seq x y z
N MET A 1 -4.91 -11.07 -27.29
CA MET A 1 -4.79 -9.65 -26.92
C MET A 1 -5.30 -9.50 -25.50
N LYS A 2 -4.60 -8.75 -24.64
CA LYS A 2 -5.06 -8.48 -23.27
C LYS A 2 -6.34 -7.63 -23.38
N PRO A 3 -7.40 -7.94 -22.63
CA PRO A 3 -8.62 -7.14 -22.67
C PRO A 3 -8.35 -5.73 -22.16
N GLU A 4 -8.94 -4.74 -22.82
CA GLU A 4 -8.79 -3.31 -22.51
C GLU A 4 -9.63 -2.99 -21.27
N ALA A 5 -8.99 -2.98 -20.09
CA ALA A 5 -9.59 -2.51 -18.85
C ALA A 5 -9.36 -1.00 -18.76
N ILE A 6 -10.42 -0.22 -18.54
CA ILE A 6 -10.34 1.25 -18.49
C ILE A 6 -10.39 1.70 -17.05
N GLU A 7 -9.39 2.44 -16.58
CA GLU A 7 -9.41 2.99 -15.21
C GLU A 7 -10.50 4.05 -15.05
N ILE A 8 -11.23 3.99 -13.95
CA ILE A 8 -12.30 4.94 -13.60
C ILE A 8 -12.07 5.50 -12.19
N PRO A 9 -12.45 6.77 -11.92
CA PRO A 9 -12.31 7.35 -10.59
C PRO A 9 -13.11 6.59 -9.53
N LEU A 10 -12.54 6.42 -8.33
CA LEU A 10 -13.23 5.82 -7.18
C LEU A 10 -14.43 6.63 -6.67
N SER A 11 -14.48 7.92 -7.00
CA SER A 11 -15.62 8.81 -6.77
C SER A 11 -16.82 8.54 -7.68
N THR A 12 -16.69 7.62 -8.65
CA THR A 12 -17.79 7.27 -9.56
C THR A 12 -18.99 6.74 -8.78
N PRO A 13 -20.18 7.37 -8.89
CA PRO A 13 -21.38 6.95 -8.17
C PRO A 13 -21.84 5.52 -8.51
N ILE A 14 -22.31 4.78 -7.50
CA ILE A 14 -22.79 3.40 -7.66
C ILE A 14 -23.91 3.26 -8.70
N ARG A 15 -24.77 4.28 -8.84
CA ARG A 15 -25.83 4.29 -9.86
C ARG A 15 -25.35 4.10 -11.31
N TRP A 16 -24.09 4.41 -11.60
CA TRP A 16 -23.49 4.28 -12.94
C TRP A 16 -22.78 2.94 -13.15
N ILE A 17 -22.75 2.08 -12.13
CA ILE A 17 -22.24 0.71 -12.21
C ILE A 17 -23.29 -0.16 -12.93
N LYS A 18 -23.26 -0.16 -14.25
CA LYS A 18 -23.95 -1.18 -15.08
C LYS A 18 -23.02 -2.30 -15.53
N TRP A 19 -21.74 -2.22 -15.18
CA TRP A 19 -20.67 -3.05 -15.72
C TRP A 19 -19.91 -3.78 -14.62
N ASN A 20 -19.14 -4.80 -15.01
CA ASN A 20 -18.25 -5.50 -14.10
C ASN A 20 -17.03 -4.62 -13.81
N LEU A 21 -16.78 -4.32 -12.54
CA LEU A 21 -15.67 -3.48 -12.12
C LEU A 21 -14.60 -4.31 -11.42
N LEU A 22 -13.34 -4.01 -11.66
CA LEU A 22 -12.19 -4.57 -10.96
C LEU A 22 -11.69 -3.53 -9.95
N LEU A 23 -11.81 -3.84 -8.67
CA LEU A 23 -11.25 -3.06 -7.58
C LEU A 23 -9.90 -3.66 -7.19
N VAL A 24 -8.90 -2.80 -7.02
CA VAL A 24 -7.55 -3.19 -6.57
C VAL A 24 -7.34 -2.67 -5.17
N PHE A 25 -6.94 -3.56 -4.27
CA PHE A 25 -6.54 -3.32 -2.89
C PHE A 25 -5.04 -3.59 -2.75
N PRO A 26 -4.40 -3.22 -1.62
CA PRO A 26 -2.96 -3.42 -1.42
C PRO A 26 -2.49 -4.86 -1.70
N ASP A 27 -3.20 -5.86 -1.16
CA ASP A 27 -2.78 -7.26 -1.23
C ASP A 27 -3.63 -8.13 -2.17
N GLN A 28 -4.76 -7.62 -2.67
CA GLN A 28 -5.75 -8.41 -3.40
C GLN A 28 -6.58 -7.59 -4.39
N CYS A 29 -7.29 -8.28 -5.28
CA CYS A 29 -8.26 -7.66 -6.18
C CYS A 29 -9.66 -8.22 -5.94
N ALA A 30 -10.70 -7.44 -6.24
CA ALA A 30 -12.08 -7.90 -6.20
C ALA A 30 -12.84 -7.50 -7.45
N LEU A 31 -13.71 -8.38 -7.91
CA LEU A 31 -14.66 -8.06 -8.97
C LEU A 31 -15.96 -7.58 -8.32
N ALA A 32 -16.30 -6.31 -8.53
CA ALA A 32 -17.57 -5.74 -8.11
C ALA A 32 -18.63 -5.94 -9.20
N GLN A 33 -19.73 -6.58 -8.83
CA GLN A 33 -20.90 -6.79 -9.68
C GLN A 33 -22.14 -6.27 -8.95
N ARG A 34 -22.88 -5.38 -9.60
CA ARG A 34 -24.15 -4.90 -9.08
C ARG A 34 -25.26 -5.89 -9.44
N ARG A 35 -26.09 -6.24 -8.46
CA ARG A 35 -27.36 -6.95 -8.64
C ARG A 35 -28.45 -6.14 -7.94
N GLU A 36 -29.29 -5.46 -8.72
CA GLU A 36 -30.40 -4.64 -8.22
C GLU A 36 -29.94 -3.56 -7.22
N SER A 37 -30.15 -3.80 -5.91
CA SER A 37 -29.76 -2.95 -4.77
C SER A 37 -28.44 -3.34 -4.11
N ASP A 38 -27.90 -4.52 -4.46
CA ASP A 38 -26.75 -5.12 -3.78
C ASP A 38 -25.50 -5.05 -4.66
N VAL A 39 -24.35 -4.90 -4.02
CA VAL A 39 -23.05 -4.98 -4.69
C VAL A 39 -22.32 -6.22 -4.17
N ARG A 40 -22.11 -7.19 -5.07
CA ARG A 40 -21.32 -8.40 -4.79
C ARG A 40 -19.87 -8.15 -5.15
N LEU A 41 -18.98 -8.52 -4.25
CA LEU A 41 -17.54 -8.41 -4.40
C LEU A 41 -16.94 -9.79 -4.33
N ASN A 42 -16.52 -10.27 -5.50
CA ASN A 42 -15.88 -11.55 -5.65
C ASN A 42 -14.36 -11.34 -5.53
N MET A 43 -13.80 -11.67 -4.36
CA MET A 43 -12.39 -11.46 -4.05
C MET A 43 -11.51 -12.46 -4.81
N SER A 44 -10.30 -12.07 -5.16
CA SER A 44 -9.36 -12.92 -5.90
C SER A 44 -9.03 -14.24 -5.18
N GLU A 45 -9.13 -14.28 -3.85
CA GLU A 45 -8.88 -15.48 -3.02
C GLU A 45 -10.09 -16.41 -2.86
N GLY A 46 -11.23 -16.09 -3.49
CA GLY A 46 -12.44 -16.93 -3.46
C GLY A 46 -13.51 -16.48 -2.47
N GLU A 47 -13.18 -15.56 -1.55
CA GLU A 47 -14.15 -14.94 -0.66
C GLU A 47 -15.16 -14.11 -1.46
N VAL A 48 -16.43 -14.14 -1.06
CA VAL A 48 -17.48 -13.30 -1.64
C VAL A 48 -18.06 -12.44 -0.54
N ARG A 49 -17.96 -11.12 -0.70
CA ARG A 49 -18.60 -10.14 0.19
C ARG A 49 -19.79 -9.51 -0.51
N VAL A 50 -20.86 -9.27 0.23
CA VAL A 50 -22.09 -8.66 -0.31
C VAL A 50 -22.41 -7.43 0.49
N ILE A 51 -22.41 -6.28 -0.17
CA ILE A 51 -22.88 -5.01 0.38
C ILE A 51 -24.37 -4.93 0.07
N ARG A 52 -25.20 -5.00 1.11
CA ARG A 52 -26.66 -4.91 0.99
C ARG A 52 -27.08 -3.46 0.97
N SER A 53 -28.07 -3.12 0.14
CA SER A 53 -28.67 -1.77 0.10
C SER A 53 -27.64 -0.64 -0.12
N ALA A 54 -26.76 -0.80 -1.11
CA ALA A 54 -25.67 0.15 -1.34
C ALA A 54 -26.21 1.55 -1.71
N PRO A 55 -25.74 2.63 -1.06
CA PRO A 55 -26.23 3.98 -1.32
C PRO A 55 -25.85 4.44 -2.72
N LEU A 56 -26.85 4.50 -3.62
CA LEU A 56 -26.68 4.70 -5.06
C LEU A 56 -25.99 6.02 -5.46
N GLY A 57 -26.06 7.05 -4.61
CA GLY A 57 -25.47 8.37 -4.84
C GLY A 57 -24.02 8.52 -4.39
N ARG A 58 -23.48 7.55 -3.63
CA ARG A 58 -22.13 7.62 -3.06
C ARG A 58 -21.11 6.97 -4.00
N GLY A 59 -19.87 7.44 -3.95
CA GLY A 59 -18.77 6.89 -4.74
C GLY A 59 -18.48 5.43 -4.35
N ILE A 60 -18.11 4.60 -5.33
CA ILE A 60 -17.82 3.18 -5.08
C ILE A 60 -16.70 2.98 -4.05
N GLY A 61 -15.67 3.83 -4.07
CA GLY A 61 -14.56 3.77 -3.12
C GLY A 61 -15.03 3.90 -1.67
N ASP A 62 -15.84 4.93 -1.39
CA ASP A 62 -16.34 5.20 -0.04
C ASP A 62 -17.26 4.10 0.49
N VAL A 63 -18.11 3.53 -0.38
CA VAL A 63 -19.06 2.48 0.03
C VAL A 63 -18.32 1.19 0.34
N VAL A 64 -17.33 0.83 -0.48
CA VAL A 64 -16.49 -0.33 -0.23
C VAL A 64 -15.66 -0.13 1.04
N ALA A 65 -15.06 1.05 1.24
CA ALA A 65 -14.31 1.35 2.46
C ALA A 65 -15.18 1.27 3.72
N ALA A 66 -16.39 1.83 3.69
CA ALA A 66 -17.29 1.86 4.84
C ALA A 66 -17.83 0.47 5.23
N GLU A 67 -18.18 -0.37 4.25
CA GLU A 67 -18.88 -1.64 4.51
C GLU A 67 -17.93 -2.82 4.68
N ILE A 68 -16.72 -2.74 4.14
CA ILE A 68 -15.76 -3.85 4.08
C ILE A 68 -14.51 -3.56 4.90
N GLY A 69 -14.27 -2.30 5.26
CA GLY A 69 -13.08 -1.87 5.99
C GLY A 69 -11.79 -1.95 5.17
N LEU A 70 -11.91 -2.06 3.84
CA LEU A 70 -10.78 -2.08 2.91
C LEU A 70 -10.87 -0.88 1.98
N GLU A 71 -9.80 -0.09 1.92
CA GLU A 71 -9.71 1.05 1.00
C GLU A 71 -9.23 0.58 -0.38
N PRO A 72 -10.09 0.65 -1.42
CA PRO A 72 -9.66 0.35 -2.77
C PRO A 72 -8.71 1.45 -3.25
N LEU A 73 -7.58 1.05 -3.83
CA LEU A 73 -6.58 1.95 -4.40
C LEU A 73 -6.96 2.40 -5.81
N ARG A 74 -7.52 1.48 -6.61
CA ARG A 74 -7.84 1.69 -8.03
C ARG A 74 -9.12 0.96 -8.40
N CYS A 75 -9.78 1.46 -9.44
CA CYS A 75 -10.99 0.86 -9.98
C CYS A 75 -10.90 0.84 -11.51
N PHE A 76 -11.15 -0.32 -12.11
CA PHE A 76 -11.19 -0.48 -13.55
C PHE A 76 -12.53 -0.97 -14.00
N ARG A 77 -13.01 -0.44 -15.12
CA ARG A 77 -14.11 -0.98 -15.88
C ARG A 77 -13.59 -2.11 -16.77
N LEU A 78 -14.19 -3.29 -16.64
CA LEU A 78 -13.90 -4.43 -17.50
C LEU A 78 -14.86 -4.45 -18.71
N PRO A 79 -14.44 -5.02 -19.86
CA PRO A 79 -15.32 -5.25 -21.00
C PRO A 79 -16.39 -6.29 -20.68
N GLU A 80 -17.35 -6.50 -21.57
CA GLU A 80 -18.40 -7.51 -21.38
C GLU A 80 -17.81 -8.91 -21.20
N GLY A 81 -18.34 -9.63 -20.22
CA GLY A 81 -17.79 -10.90 -19.76
C GLY A 81 -18.41 -11.37 -18.46
N GLU A 82 -18.00 -12.55 -18.01
CA GLU A 82 -18.62 -13.23 -16.87
C GLU A 82 -17.65 -13.51 -15.74
N ALA A 83 -18.13 -13.42 -14.50
CA ALA A 83 -17.36 -13.84 -13.33
C ALA A 83 -17.32 -15.36 -13.30
N VAL A 84 -16.13 -15.94 -13.44
CA VAL A 84 -15.96 -17.39 -13.43
C VAL A 84 -15.08 -17.80 -12.27
N ARG A 85 -15.50 -18.83 -11.54
CA ARG A 85 -14.67 -19.43 -10.50
C ARG A 85 -13.57 -20.24 -11.18
N ILE A 86 -12.33 -19.75 -11.09
CA ILE A 86 -11.18 -20.45 -11.65
C ILE A 86 -10.72 -21.47 -10.62
N SER A 87 -11.03 -22.75 -10.86
CA SER A 87 -10.41 -23.83 -10.09
C SER A 87 -9.00 -24.08 -10.62
N SER A 88 -8.01 -24.04 -9.74
CA SER A 88 -6.61 -24.34 -10.08
C SER A 88 -6.41 -25.82 -10.45
N TRP A 89 -7.39 -26.68 -10.17
CA TRP A 89 -7.37 -28.12 -10.41
C TRP A 89 -7.06 -28.47 -11.88
N LYS A 90 -7.71 -27.84 -12.85
CA LYS A 90 -7.53 -28.20 -14.29
C LYS A 90 -6.11 -27.93 -14.80
N ASN A 91 -5.47 -26.86 -14.31
CA ASN A 91 -4.08 -26.56 -14.66
C ASN A 91 -3.08 -27.39 -13.85
N TYR A 92 -3.46 -27.86 -12.65
CA TYR A 92 -2.62 -28.71 -11.81
C TYR A 92 -2.49 -30.14 -12.37
N LEU A 93 -3.60 -30.78 -12.79
CA LEU A 93 -3.57 -32.11 -13.42
C LEU A 93 -2.75 -32.15 -14.70
N ARG A 94 -2.71 -31.04 -15.44
CA ARG A 94 -2.06 -30.95 -16.74
C ARG A 94 -0.55 -30.73 -16.63
N ARG A 95 -0.04 -30.21 -15.50
CA ARG A 95 1.36 -29.75 -15.38
C ARG A 95 2.32 -30.70 -14.67
N LYS A 96 1.88 -31.69 -13.88
CA LYS A 96 2.79 -32.69 -13.30
C LYS A 96 2.18 -34.09 -13.21
N ARG A 97 2.81 -35.06 -13.89
CA ARG A 97 2.51 -36.51 -13.84
C ARG A 97 2.88 -37.17 -12.50
N LEU A 98 3.69 -36.50 -11.68
CA LEU A 98 4.33 -37.06 -10.49
C LEU A 98 3.36 -37.53 -9.37
N PRO A 99 2.31 -36.78 -8.96
CA PRO A 99 1.41 -37.25 -7.90
C PRO A 99 0.43 -38.33 -8.38
N MET A 100 0.12 -38.37 -9.68
CA MET A 100 -0.70 -39.42 -10.29
C MET A 100 0.05 -40.76 -10.28
N VAL A 101 1.36 -40.74 -10.55
CA VAL A 101 2.24 -41.90 -10.42
C VAL A 101 2.32 -42.37 -8.96
N GLN A 102 2.48 -41.45 -8.00
CA GLN A 102 2.48 -41.82 -6.57
C GLN A 102 1.16 -42.46 -6.13
N LEU A 103 0.01 -41.94 -6.56
CA LEU A 103 -1.30 -42.55 -6.27
C LEU A 103 -1.41 -43.96 -6.85
N VAL A 104 -1.01 -44.16 -8.11
CA VAL A 104 -1.03 -45.48 -8.77
C VAL A 104 -0.08 -46.45 -8.09
N CYS A 105 1.12 -46.02 -7.71
CA CYS A 105 2.07 -46.85 -6.96
C CYS A 105 1.54 -47.22 -5.56
N CYS A 106 0.90 -46.29 -4.85
CA CYS A 106 0.26 -46.58 -3.56
C CYS A 106 -0.88 -47.59 -3.70
N VAL A 107 -1.75 -47.43 -4.69
CA VAL A 107 -2.88 -48.37 -4.93
C VAL A 107 -2.37 -49.74 -5.35
N ALA A 108 -1.35 -49.81 -6.22
CA ALA A 108 -0.74 -51.07 -6.65
C ALA A 108 -0.04 -51.80 -5.49
N PHE A 109 0.64 -51.05 -4.61
CA PHE A 109 1.27 -51.61 -3.42
C PHE A 109 0.25 -52.14 -2.41
N LEU A 110 -0.84 -51.41 -2.20
CA LEU A 110 -1.93 -51.80 -1.30
C LEU A 110 -2.69 -53.04 -1.84
N TRP A 111 -2.86 -53.13 -3.16
CA TRP A 111 -3.41 -54.31 -3.83
C TRP A 111 -2.48 -55.54 -3.74
N ALA A 112 -1.16 -55.35 -3.84
CA ALA A 112 -0.18 -56.43 -3.68
C ALA A 112 -0.15 -57.00 -2.24
N ILE A 113 -0.40 -56.15 -1.23
CA ILE A 113 -0.55 -56.59 0.17
C ILE A 113 -1.87 -57.36 0.36
N LEU A 114 -3.00 -56.82 -0.14
CA LEU A 114 -4.31 -57.46 0.03
C LEU A 114 -4.46 -58.77 -0.74
N SER A 115 -3.79 -58.92 -1.88
CA SER A 115 -3.82 -60.15 -2.68
C SER A 115 -2.93 -61.27 -2.12
N GLY A 116 -2.17 -61.02 -1.04
CA GLY A 116 -1.27 -62.01 -0.44
C GLY A 116 -0.06 -62.35 -1.33
N ALA A 117 0.24 -61.51 -2.32
CA ALA A 117 1.33 -61.73 -3.27
C ALA A 117 2.74 -61.52 -2.67
N LEU A 118 2.82 -61.01 -1.43
CA LEU A 118 4.06 -60.85 -0.68
C LEU A 118 4.10 -61.85 0.48
N PRO A 119 5.17 -62.66 0.63
CA PRO A 119 5.26 -63.68 1.67
C PRO A 119 5.30 -63.04 3.07
N PHE A 120 4.37 -63.43 3.94
CA PHE A 120 4.18 -62.86 5.28
C PHE A 120 5.39 -63.04 6.23
N ASP A 121 6.27 -64.01 5.97
CA ASP A 121 7.44 -64.32 6.83
C ASP A 121 8.56 -63.26 6.78
N VAL A 122 8.49 -62.27 5.88
CA VAL A 122 9.54 -61.24 5.68
C VAL A 122 9.09 -59.84 6.13
N ILE A 123 7.81 -59.67 6.51
CA ILE A 123 7.21 -58.34 6.71
C ILE A 123 7.18 -58.00 8.21
N ASN A 124 8.21 -57.30 8.68
CA ASN A 124 8.23 -56.72 10.03
C ASN A 124 7.03 -55.76 10.19
N PRO A 125 6.17 -55.92 11.22
CA PRO A 125 4.99 -55.06 11.42
C PRO A 125 5.33 -53.57 11.50
N LEU A 126 6.53 -53.21 11.96
CA LEU A 126 7.04 -51.83 11.92
C LEU A 126 7.22 -51.28 10.50
N GLY A 127 7.62 -52.11 9.55
CA GLY A 127 7.77 -51.73 8.14
C GLY A 127 6.43 -51.46 7.46
N LEU A 128 5.40 -52.24 7.81
CA LEU A 128 4.02 -52.03 7.35
C LEU A 128 3.45 -50.71 7.85
N ILE A 129 3.66 -50.40 9.13
CA ILE A 129 3.26 -49.11 9.72
C ILE A 129 4.00 -47.95 9.04
N ALA A 130 5.30 -48.07 8.80
CA ALA A 130 6.08 -47.03 8.14
C ALA A 130 5.58 -46.74 6.72
N VAL A 131 5.27 -47.77 5.93
CA VAL A 131 4.72 -47.57 4.58
C VAL A 131 3.32 -46.96 4.64
N PHE A 132 2.46 -47.41 5.57
CA PHE A 132 1.14 -46.82 5.75
C PHE A 132 1.22 -45.34 6.13
N VAL A 133 2.13 -44.96 7.03
CA VAL A 133 2.36 -43.56 7.42
C VAL A 133 2.85 -42.73 6.23
N VAL A 134 3.80 -43.23 5.44
CA VAL A 134 4.29 -42.53 4.24
C VAL A 134 3.18 -42.36 3.20
N CYS A 135 2.37 -43.38 2.97
CA CYS A 135 1.22 -43.31 2.06
C CYS A 135 0.14 -42.35 2.57
N PHE A 136 -0.16 -42.38 3.88
CA PHE A 136 -1.15 -41.51 4.51
C PHE A 136 -0.71 -40.04 4.48
N PHE A 137 0.54 -39.74 4.84
CA PHE A 137 1.08 -38.38 4.75
C PHE A 137 1.21 -37.92 3.30
N GLY A 138 1.59 -38.80 2.37
CA GLY A 138 1.58 -38.52 0.94
C GLY A 138 0.17 -38.17 0.44
N PHE A 139 -0.83 -38.94 0.87
CA PHE A 139 -2.25 -38.68 0.55
C PHE A 139 -2.77 -37.42 1.22
N LEU A 140 -2.39 -37.13 2.47
CA LEU A 140 -2.81 -35.93 3.20
C LEU A 140 -2.21 -34.67 2.58
N VAL A 141 -0.92 -34.68 2.23
CA VAL A 141 -0.26 -33.59 1.49
C VAL A 141 -0.90 -33.44 0.12
N PHE A 142 -1.20 -34.54 -0.58
CA PHE A 142 -1.92 -34.52 -1.85
C PHE A 142 -3.33 -33.94 -1.71
N ALA A 143 -4.08 -34.32 -0.67
CA ALA A 143 -5.42 -33.82 -0.38
C ALA A 143 -5.39 -32.33 -0.01
N LEU A 144 -4.47 -31.91 0.85
CA LEU A 144 -4.25 -30.49 1.20
C LEU A 144 -3.81 -29.67 -0.02
N MET A 145 -3.02 -30.25 -0.94
CA MET A 145 -2.67 -29.61 -2.22
C MET A 145 -3.84 -29.60 -3.22
N LEU A 146 -4.75 -30.57 -3.15
CA LEU A 146 -6.01 -30.60 -3.91
C LEU A 146 -7.03 -29.60 -3.38
N ILE A 147 -6.91 -29.12 -2.15
CA ILE A 147 -7.50 -27.86 -1.68
C ILE A 147 -6.74 -26.69 -2.35
N GLY A 148 -6.66 -26.72 -3.68
CA GLY A 148 -6.16 -25.61 -4.46
C GLY A 148 -7.09 -24.43 -4.21
N ARG A 149 -6.51 -23.31 -3.73
CA ARG A 149 -7.22 -22.03 -3.56
C ARG A 149 -8.05 -21.74 -4.82
N SER A 150 -9.36 -21.90 -4.71
CA SER A 150 -10.29 -21.56 -5.80
C SER A 150 -10.42 -20.04 -5.80
N GLY A 151 -9.86 -19.38 -6.80
CA GLY A 151 -9.96 -17.93 -6.94
C GLY A 151 -11.09 -17.53 -7.87
N TRP A 152 -11.54 -16.29 -7.75
CA TRP A 152 -12.38 -15.68 -8.78
C TRP A 152 -11.51 -15.18 -9.93
N GLY A 153 -12.05 -15.31 -11.14
CA GLY A 153 -11.50 -14.73 -12.35
C GLY A 153 -12.63 -14.21 -13.24
N TYR A 154 -12.25 -13.83 -14.45
CA TYR A 154 -13.16 -13.18 -15.38
C TYR A 154 -12.98 -13.77 -16.77
N ALA A 155 -14.09 -14.17 -17.39
CA ALA A 155 -14.11 -14.72 -18.74
C ALA A 155 -14.52 -13.64 -19.74
N ILE A 156 -13.65 -13.38 -20.72
CA ILE A 156 -13.89 -12.42 -21.80
C ILE A 156 -13.71 -13.17 -23.12
N ASN A 157 -14.72 -13.16 -23.99
CA ASN A 157 -14.71 -13.85 -25.29
C ASN A 157 -14.29 -15.34 -25.18
N GLY A 158 -14.74 -16.03 -24.13
CA GLY A 158 -14.42 -17.45 -23.88
C GLY A 158 -13.01 -17.72 -23.32
N GLN A 159 -12.17 -16.70 -23.13
CA GLN A 159 -10.87 -16.83 -22.46
C GLN A 159 -10.97 -16.45 -20.98
N HIS A 160 -10.38 -17.27 -20.11
CA HIS A 160 -10.39 -17.03 -18.65
C HIS A 160 -9.14 -16.28 -18.21
N TRP A 161 -9.34 -15.18 -17.50
CA TRP A 161 -8.29 -14.34 -16.95
C TRP A 161 -8.39 -14.33 -15.43
N ARG A 162 -7.24 -14.36 -14.73
CA ARG A 162 -7.24 -14.09 -13.29
C ARG A 162 -7.46 -12.59 -13.06
N LEU A 163 -8.11 -12.23 -11.95
CA LEU A 163 -8.35 -10.82 -11.62
C LEU A 163 -7.04 -10.01 -11.57
N ARG A 164 -5.94 -10.60 -11.06
CA ARG A 164 -4.61 -9.96 -11.04
C ARG A 164 -4.01 -9.74 -12.43
N GLU A 165 -4.32 -10.59 -13.41
CA GLU A 165 -3.82 -10.46 -14.78
C GLU A 165 -4.52 -9.34 -15.54
N LEU A 166 -5.74 -8.99 -15.12
CA LEU A 166 -6.54 -7.90 -15.68
C LEU A 166 -6.17 -6.53 -15.11
N VAL A 167 -5.44 -6.49 -14.00
CA VAL A 167 -4.83 -5.26 -13.52
C VAL A 167 -3.84 -4.80 -14.60
N LEU A 168 -4.02 -3.58 -15.07
CA LEU A 168 -3.01 -2.95 -15.91
C LEU A 168 -1.73 -2.83 -15.09
N GLU A 169 -0.61 -3.28 -15.66
CA GLU A 169 0.69 -2.95 -15.08
C GLU A 169 0.71 -1.44 -14.91
N GLU A 170 1.09 -0.99 -13.72
CA GLU A 170 1.16 0.42 -13.44
C GLU A 170 2.05 1.08 -14.49
N ASP A 171 1.53 2.13 -15.14
CA ASP A 171 2.36 2.92 -16.03
C ASP A 171 3.56 3.42 -15.21
N ARG A 172 4.76 3.15 -15.69
CA ARG A 172 6.00 3.57 -15.01
C ARG A 172 6.00 5.08 -14.76
N SER A 173 5.31 5.85 -15.62
CA SER A 173 5.09 7.28 -15.41
C SER A 173 4.16 7.58 -14.22
N GLU A 174 3.11 6.80 -14.02
CA GLU A 174 2.20 6.96 -12.86
C GLU A 174 2.90 6.55 -11.56
N ALA A 175 3.68 5.46 -11.58
CA ALA A 175 4.50 5.04 -10.45
C ALA A 175 5.50 6.13 -10.04
N ALA A 176 6.18 6.73 -11.02
CA ALA A 176 7.09 7.84 -10.80
C ALA A 176 6.39 9.04 -10.15
N ALA A 177 5.17 9.38 -10.61
CA ALA A 177 4.39 10.46 -10.03
C ALA A 177 3.99 10.18 -8.58
N ARG A 178 3.54 8.96 -8.28
CA ARG A 178 3.20 8.57 -6.90
C ARG A 178 4.40 8.67 -5.94
N GLN A 179 5.59 8.25 -6.37
CA GLN A 179 6.80 8.37 -5.56
C GLN A 179 7.14 9.82 -5.19
N VAL A 180 6.94 10.76 -6.12
CA VAL A 180 7.19 12.17 -5.84
C VAL A 180 6.10 12.75 -4.93
N ASP A 181 4.85 12.35 -5.12
CA ASP A 181 3.76 12.74 -4.23
C ASP A 181 4.01 12.25 -2.79
N GLU A 182 4.47 11.01 -2.59
CA GLU A 182 4.89 10.49 -1.28
C GLU A 182 6.00 11.34 -0.64
N VAL A 183 7.00 11.76 -1.43
CA VAL A 183 8.07 12.65 -0.95
C VAL A 183 7.51 14.01 -0.53
N LYS A 184 6.61 14.60 -1.32
CA LYS A 184 5.98 15.88 -0.98
C LYS A 184 5.10 15.79 0.26
N GLU A 185 4.38 14.69 0.43
CA GLU A 185 3.58 14.43 1.62
C GLU A 185 4.44 14.31 2.87
N GLU A 186 5.49 13.49 2.81
CA GLU A 186 6.42 13.34 3.93
C GLU A 186 7.16 14.65 4.22
N TYR A 187 7.66 15.34 3.20
CA TYR A 187 8.34 16.63 3.38
C TYR A 187 7.39 17.69 3.95
N GLY A 188 6.14 17.75 3.49
CA GLY A 188 5.10 18.62 4.03
C GLY A 188 4.71 18.27 5.48
N ARG A 189 4.67 16.97 5.83
CA ARG A 189 4.46 16.50 7.20
C ARG A 189 5.60 16.96 8.12
N LEU A 190 6.85 16.78 7.70
CA LEU A 190 8.03 17.22 8.44
C LEU A 190 8.12 18.74 8.56
N LEU A 191 7.72 19.48 7.52
CA LEU A 191 7.61 20.95 7.56
C LEU A 191 6.56 21.43 8.57
N SER A 192 5.49 20.64 8.76
CA SER A 192 4.42 20.94 9.69
C SER A 192 4.70 20.48 11.13
N ASP A 193 5.63 19.54 11.31
CA ASP A 193 6.09 19.09 12.62
C ASP A 193 7.08 20.11 13.21
N LEU A 194 6.56 20.98 14.08
CA LEU A 194 7.37 22.03 14.72
C LEU A 194 8.56 21.46 15.50
N ALA A 195 8.38 20.31 16.18
CA ALA A 195 9.44 19.72 16.97
C ALA A 195 10.56 19.24 16.04
N TYR A 196 10.20 18.55 14.95
CA TYR A 196 11.15 18.11 13.95
C TYR A 196 11.88 19.28 13.28
N ARG A 197 11.17 20.36 12.91
CA ARG A 197 11.76 21.56 12.27
C ARG A 197 12.82 22.23 13.13
N VAL A 198 12.60 22.29 14.44
CA VAL A 198 13.55 22.90 15.38
C VAL A 198 14.73 21.98 15.66
N ASP A 199 14.51 20.66 15.70
CA ASP A 199 15.56 19.68 15.96
C ASP A 199 16.47 19.45 14.74
N ASN A 200 15.91 19.51 13.52
CA ASN A 200 16.59 19.22 12.26
C ASN A 200 16.46 20.39 11.24
N PRO A 201 16.93 21.60 11.58
CA PRO A 201 16.66 22.80 10.79
C PRO A 201 17.30 22.80 9.40
N ALA A 202 18.42 22.06 9.21
CA ALA A 202 19.12 21.98 7.93
C ALA A 202 18.27 21.43 6.78
N LEU A 203 17.24 20.61 7.05
CA LEU A 203 16.33 20.10 6.02
C LEU A 203 15.49 21.20 5.36
N PHE A 204 15.36 22.34 6.02
CA PHE A 204 14.50 23.46 5.60
C PHE A 204 15.30 24.70 5.22
N ASP A 205 16.63 24.57 5.19
CA ASP A 205 17.54 25.64 4.81
C ASP A 205 18.06 25.42 3.39
N ALA A 206 17.59 26.24 2.45
CA ALA A 206 18.02 26.18 1.06
C ALA A 206 19.50 26.53 0.85
N ALA A 207 20.20 27.07 1.86
CA ALA A 207 21.65 27.30 1.80
C ALA A 207 22.47 26.02 2.03
N VAL A 208 21.84 24.93 2.48
CA VAL A 208 22.50 23.62 2.65
C VAL A 208 22.50 22.89 1.31
N PRO A 209 23.67 22.44 0.79
CA PRO A 209 23.77 21.85 -0.55
C PRO A 209 22.80 20.68 -0.80
N GLU A 210 22.60 19.81 0.19
CA GLU A 210 21.67 18.68 0.06
C GLU A 210 20.20 19.13 -0.02
N THR A 211 19.82 20.17 0.73
CA THR A 211 18.46 20.74 0.71
C THR A 211 18.22 21.58 -0.54
N GLU A 212 19.24 22.28 -1.03
CA GLU A 212 19.22 22.96 -2.33
C GLU A 212 18.95 21.96 -3.47
N ALA A 213 19.68 20.84 -3.49
CA ALA A 213 19.50 19.79 -4.50
C ALA A 213 18.07 19.21 -4.50
N LEU A 214 17.50 18.98 -3.31
CA LEU A 214 16.09 18.59 -3.17
C LEU A 214 15.15 19.66 -3.74
N THR A 215 15.38 20.93 -3.39
CA THR A 215 14.52 22.05 -3.79
C THR A 215 14.53 22.24 -5.31
N LEU A 216 15.70 22.14 -5.94
CA LEU A 216 15.85 22.18 -7.40
C LEU A 216 15.18 20.98 -8.07
N ALA A 217 15.33 19.77 -7.53
CA ALA A 217 14.67 18.58 -8.07
C ALA A 217 13.14 18.70 -8.02
N LEU A 218 12.58 19.18 -6.91
CA LEU A 218 11.14 19.43 -6.77
C LEU A 218 10.66 20.54 -7.71
N PHE A 219 11.42 21.62 -7.86
CA PHE A 219 11.10 22.70 -8.80
C PHE A 219 11.05 22.22 -10.25
N ARG A 220 12.06 21.42 -10.65
CA ARG A 220 12.10 20.80 -11.98
C ARG A 220 10.93 19.86 -12.18
N TRP A 221 10.62 19.02 -11.19
CA TRP A 221 9.45 18.16 -11.23
C TRP A 221 8.19 18.99 -11.50
N ASP A 222 7.90 20.01 -10.69
CA ASP A 222 6.68 20.82 -10.83
C ASP A 222 6.57 21.57 -12.15
N SER A 223 7.70 21.91 -12.78
CA SER A 223 7.75 22.71 -14.01
C SER A 223 7.76 21.88 -15.29
N GLU A 224 8.46 20.73 -15.28
CA GLU A 224 8.81 19.98 -16.49
C GLU A 224 8.02 18.68 -16.64
N TRP A 225 7.60 18.05 -15.52
CA TRP A 225 7.07 16.67 -15.54
C TRP A 225 5.98 16.37 -16.58
N PRO A 226 5.01 17.26 -16.87
CA PRO A 226 3.94 16.93 -17.83
C PRO A 226 4.45 16.81 -19.27
N ARG A 227 5.63 17.38 -19.56
CA ARG A 227 6.21 17.44 -20.91
C ARG A 227 7.33 16.41 -21.13
N LEU A 228 7.78 15.74 -20.07
CA LEU A 228 8.83 14.74 -20.16
C LEU A 228 8.31 13.41 -20.71
N GLU A 229 9.17 12.68 -21.40
CA GLU A 229 8.94 11.29 -21.78
C GLU A 229 9.01 10.37 -20.55
N THR A 230 8.46 9.16 -20.64
CA THR A 230 8.33 8.25 -19.49
C THR A 230 9.66 7.91 -18.82
N GLU A 231 10.74 7.71 -19.57
CA GLU A 231 12.06 7.40 -19.00
C GLU A 231 12.64 8.59 -18.22
N ASP A 232 12.52 9.80 -18.77
CA ASP A 232 12.96 11.03 -18.12
C ASP A 232 12.12 11.35 -16.87
N ARG A 233 10.82 11.07 -16.88
CA ARG A 233 9.95 11.17 -15.70
C ARG A 233 10.42 10.23 -14.59
N VAL A 234 10.72 8.97 -14.93
CA VAL A 234 11.21 7.98 -13.97
C VAL A 234 12.57 8.43 -13.39
N ALA A 235 13.47 8.93 -14.23
CA ALA A 235 14.77 9.44 -13.78
C ALA A 235 14.63 10.66 -12.86
N LEU A 236 13.77 11.61 -13.19
CA LEU A 236 13.53 12.80 -12.38
C LEU A 236 12.87 12.45 -11.03
N ALA A 237 11.92 11.50 -11.01
CA ALA A 237 11.34 11.01 -9.77
C ALA A 237 12.41 10.36 -8.87
N ALA A 238 13.29 9.53 -9.43
CA ALA A 238 14.40 8.94 -8.69
C ALA A 238 15.37 10.01 -8.14
N GLN A 239 15.59 11.09 -8.90
CA GLN A 239 16.38 12.24 -8.43
C GLN A 239 15.72 12.95 -7.24
N VAL A 240 14.40 13.18 -7.27
CA VAL A 240 13.65 13.77 -6.15
C VAL A 240 13.77 12.89 -4.91
N VAL A 241 13.50 11.58 -5.04
CA VAL A 241 13.56 10.63 -3.92
C VAL A 241 14.95 10.54 -3.31
N SER A 242 15.99 10.45 -4.15
CA SER A 242 17.38 10.35 -3.68
C SER A 242 17.84 11.64 -2.99
N SER A 243 17.50 12.81 -3.54
CA SER A 243 17.83 14.12 -2.96
C SER A 243 17.11 14.32 -1.63
N PHE A 244 15.84 13.94 -1.52
CA PHE A 244 15.09 14.00 -0.25
C PHE A 244 15.74 13.15 0.83
N ARG A 245 16.09 11.90 0.51
CA ARG A 245 16.78 11.00 1.44
C ARG A 245 18.15 11.54 1.85
N ALA A 246 18.89 12.15 0.93
CA ALA A 246 20.19 12.77 1.22
C ALA A 246 20.04 13.97 2.16
N ALA A 247 19.16 14.91 1.84
CA ALA A 247 18.88 16.09 2.65
C ALA A 247 18.41 15.71 4.07
N ARG A 248 17.48 14.76 4.17
CA ARG A 248 16.97 14.29 5.46
C ARG A 248 18.07 13.67 6.32
N ARG A 249 18.86 12.73 5.75
CA ARG A 249 19.97 12.11 6.48
C ARG A 249 21.02 13.13 6.90
N HIS A 250 21.28 14.15 6.08
CA HIS A 250 22.17 15.24 6.46
C HIS A 250 21.62 16.00 7.66
N ALA A 251 20.35 16.43 7.59
CA ALA A 251 19.71 17.19 8.64
C ALA A 251 19.64 16.44 9.97
N GLU A 252 19.28 15.15 9.95
CA GLU A 252 19.23 14.29 11.14
C GLU A 252 20.63 14.07 11.75
N ARG A 253 21.68 14.01 10.92
CA ARG A 253 23.07 13.85 11.38
C ARG A 253 23.60 15.12 12.04
N VAL A 254 23.30 16.28 11.46
CA VAL A 254 23.77 17.58 11.96
C VAL A 254 22.93 18.02 13.17
N GLY A 255 21.61 17.85 13.09
CA GLY A 255 20.64 18.27 14.10
C GLY A 255 20.74 19.77 14.39
N MET A 256 20.58 20.13 15.67
CA MET A 256 20.70 21.51 16.13
C MET A 256 22.09 22.14 15.96
N ARG A 257 23.13 21.37 15.58
CA ARG A 257 24.47 21.94 15.34
C ARG A 257 24.50 22.87 14.12
N HIS A 258 23.52 22.77 13.23
CA HIS A 258 23.31 23.69 12.10
C HIS A 258 23.00 25.11 12.58
N LEU A 259 22.40 25.26 13.76
CA LEU A 259 22.10 26.56 14.34
C LEU A 259 23.39 27.26 14.78
N PRO A 260 23.44 28.61 14.70
CA PRO A 260 24.47 29.41 15.34
C PRO A 260 24.61 29.02 16.80
N GLU A 261 25.84 29.00 17.33
CA GLU A 261 26.11 28.50 18.68
C GLU A 261 25.28 29.23 19.75
N THR A 262 25.13 30.54 19.60
CA THR A 262 24.34 31.42 20.46
C THR A 262 22.84 31.10 20.47
N ALA A 263 22.32 30.47 19.40
CA ALA A 263 20.91 30.13 19.24
C ALA A 263 20.54 28.74 19.74
N ARG A 264 21.53 27.85 19.95
CA ARG A 264 21.31 26.42 20.26
C ARG A 264 20.57 26.22 21.58
N ASP A 265 20.88 27.02 22.59
CA ASP A 265 20.30 26.89 23.93
C ASP A 265 18.83 27.28 23.93
N ASP A 266 18.50 28.40 23.29
CA ASP A 266 17.13 28.85 23.14
C ASP A 266 16.32 27.93 22.23
N ALA A 267 16.93 27.35 21.19
CA ALA A 267 16.28 26.32 20.37
C ALA A 267 15.98 25.04 21.17
N ARG A 268 16.89 24.58 22.04
CA ARG A 268 16.64 23.45 22.94
C ARG A 268 15.51 23.73 23.91
N ARG A 269 15.44 24.95 24.45
CA ARG A 269 14.33 25.39 25.33
C ARG A 269 13.01 25.47 24.57
N ALA A 270 13.04 25.99 23.34
CA ALA A 270 11.87 26.06 22.47
C ALA A 270 11.35 24.65 22.15
N LEU A 271 12.22 23.71 21.80
CA LEU A 271 11.84 22.31 21.54
C LEU A 271 11.15 21.67 22.74
N LYS A 272 11.68 21.88 23.96
CA LYS A 272 11.04 21.40 25.19
C LYS A 272 9.66 22.00 25.38
N ALA A 273 9.51 23.31 25.16
CA ALA A 273 8.23 24.00 25.26
C ALA A 273 7.22 23.53 24.19
N ILE A 274 7.67 23.24 22.97
CA ILE A 274 6.82 22.68 21.90
C ILE A 274 6.31 21.29 22.30
N ARG A 275 7.20 20.41 22.79
CA ARG A 275 6.81 19.07 23.24
C ARG A 275 5.78 19.14 24.36
N LEU A 276 6.00 20.02 25.35
CA LEU A 276 5.05 20.23 26.45
C LEU A 276 3.71 20.81 25.97
N ALA A 277 3.72 21.68 24.97
CA ALA A 277 2.50 22.26 24.39
C ALA A 277 1.67 21.25 23.59
N LEU A 278 2.30 20.22 23.03
CA LEU A 278 1.66 19.15 22.25
C LEU A 278 1.26 17.94 23.08
N ASP A 279 1.72 17.84 24.33
CA ASP A 279 1.44 16.71 25.20
C ASP A 279 0.00 16.75 25.76
N GLU A 280 -0.82 15.79 25.34
CA GLU A 280 -2.23 15.68 25.74
C GLU A 280 -2.39 15.44 27.25
N SER A 281 -1.39 14.85 27.90
CA SER A 281 -1.40 14.57 29.35
C SER A 281 -1.13 15.81 30.21
N THR A 282 -0.57 16.88 29.61
CA THR A 282 -0.28 18.15 30.28
C THR A 282 -1.54 18.98 30.46
N THR A 283 -1.64 19.75 31.55
CA THR A 283 -2.85 20.55 31.79
C THR A 283 -3.06 21.62 30.71
N PRO A 284 -4.30 22.02 30.40
CA PRO A 284 -4.56 23.06 29.39
C PRO A 284 -3.84 24.40 29.67
N ALA A 285 -3.68 24.76 30.95
CA ALA A 285 -2.98 25.97 31.37
C ALA A 285 -1.47 25.88 31.08
N GLU A 286 -0.84 24.76 31.42
CA GLU A 286 0.57 24.50 31.13
C GLU A 286 0.83 24.43 29.63
N ARG A 287 -0.03 23.74 28.85
CA ARG A 287 0.08 23.72 27.39
C ARG A 287 0.05 25.12 26.79
N LYS A 288 -0.86 25.98 27.26
CA LYS A 288 -0.98 27.37 26.81
C LYS A 288 0.25 28.20 27.17
N ALA A 289 0.78 28.03 28.38
CA ALA A 289 2.01 28.70 28.81
C ALA A 289 3.23 28.24 27.99
N ALA A 290 3.35 26.93 27.75
CA ALA A 290 4.39 26.32 26.93
C ALA A 290 4.33 26.80 25.47
N ALA A 291 3.14 26.87 24.88
CA ALA A 291 2.94 27.44 23.55
C ALA A 291 3.34 28.92 23.49
N GLY A 292 3.05 29.68 24.55
CA GLY A 292 3.49 31.07 24.71
C GLY A 292 5.02 31.20 24.70
N LEU A 293 5.70 30.36 25.50
CA LEU A 293 7.15 30.34 25.61
C LEU A 293 7.83 29.90 24.30
N ALA A 294 7.34 28.83 23.66
CA ALA A 294 7.86 28.36 22.38
C ALA A 294 7.84 29.47 21.32
N ARG A 295 6.72 30.19 21.24
CA ARG A 295 6.54 31.31 20.33
C ARG A 295 7.48 32.48 20.63
N GLN A 296 7.69 32.79 21.90
CA GLN A 296 8.63 33.85 22.31
C GLN A 296 10.06 33.49 21.91
N LEU A 297 10.52 32.27 22.24
CA LEU A 297 11.88 31.81 21.95
C LEU A 297 12.15 31.75 20.44
N LEU A 298 11.25 31.11 19.67
CA LEU A 298 11.42 31.00 18.22
C LEU A 298 11.36 32.37 17.51
N SER A 299 10.49 33.27 17.98
CA SER A 299 10.45 34.64 17.46
C SER A 299 11.72 35.43 17.78
N GLY A 300 12.40 35.13 18.89
CA GLY A 300 13.67 35.74 19.26
C GLY A 300 14.85 35.27 18.42
N LEU A 301 14.81 34.01 17.94
CA LEU A 301 15.84 33.48 17.04
C LEU A 301 15.82 34.12 15.65
N ALA A 302 14.62 34.42 15.13
CA ALA A 302 14.40 35.11 13.85
C ALA A 302 15.16 34.51 12.64
N LEU A 303 15.45 33.20 12.66
CA LEU A 303 16.12 32.49 11.56
C LEU A 303 15.11 32.11 10.48
N TYR A 304 15.42 32.38 9.21
CA TYR A 304 14.48 32.24 8.09
C TYR A 304 14.02 30.79 7.83
N TYR A 305 14.82 29.79 8.20
CA TYR A 305 14.49 28.37 8.05
C TYR A 305 13.73 27.80 9.27
N LEU A 306 13.65 28.53 10.39
CA LEU A 306 12.86 28.12 11.56
C LEU A 306 11.38 28.54 11.43
N PRO A 307 10.47 27.87 12.16
CA PRO A 307 9.05 28.23 12.13
C PRO A 307 8.80 29.68 12.55
N SER A 308 8.05 30.42 11.74
CA SER A 308 7.68 31.80 12.07
C SER A 308 6.67 31.85 13.23
N ARG A 309 6.55 33.01 13.88
CA ARG A 309 5.56 33.24 14.96
C ARG A 309 4.12 32.87 14.54
N ALA A 310 3.76 33.17 13.29
CA ALA A 310 2.45 32.85 12.73
C ALA A 310 2.27 31.33 12.55
N GLU A 311 3.30 30.63 12.03
CA GLU A 311 3.28 29.18 11.86
C GLU A 311 3.15 28.44 13.20
N VAL A 312 3.94 28.85 14.20
CA VAL A 312 3.85 28.28 15.55
C VAL A 312 2.45 28.46 16.14
N SER A 313 1.83 29.62 15.95
CA SER A 313 0.50 29.92 16.48
C SER A 313 -0.59 29.10 15.77
N ASN A 314 -0.46 28.87 14.46
CA ASN A 314 -1.40 28.05 13.70
C ASN A 314 -1.29 26.57 14.10
N ALA A 315 -0.06 26.03 14.15
CA ALA A 315 0.18 24.64 14.48
C ALA A 315 -0.28 24.27 15.90
N LEU A 316 0.06 25.09 16.89
CA LEU A 316 -0.33 24.86 18.29
C LEU A 316 -1.80 25.22 18.58
N GLY A 317 -2.40 26.07 17.74
CA GLY A 317 -3.83 26.42 17.81
C GLY A 317 -4.75 25.45 17.06
N GLY A 318 -4.22 24.34 16.51
CA GLY A 318 -5.00 23.33 15.80
C GLY A 318 -5.41 23.70 14.36
N ARG A 319 -4.86 24.78 13.79
CA ARG A 319 -5.06 25.13 12.37
C ARG A 319 -4.00 24.45 11.49
N ARG A 320 -4.43 23.67 10.49
CA ARG A 320 -3.53 23.01 9.53
C ARG A 320 -2.59 24.03 8.89
N LEU A 321 -1.29 23.76 8.98
CA LEU A 321 -0.24 24.53 8.31
C LEU A 321 -0.34 24.42 6.78
N LYS A 322 0.21 25.44 6.11
CA LYS A 322 0.16 25.64 4.66
C LYS A 322 0.78 24.43 3.96
N GLN A 323 -0.01 23.76 3.12
CA GLN A 323 0.43 22.58 2.37
C GLN A 323 1.20 23.01 1.11
N LEU A 324 2.15 22.18 0.68
CA LEU A 324 2.88 22.41 -0.57
C LEU A 324 1.90 22.39 -1.77
N PRO A 325 2.13 23.22 -2.81
CA PRO A 325 1.36 23.19 -4.05
C PRO A 325 1.39 21.80 -4.70
N GLY A 326 0.27 21.36 -5.28
CA GLY A 326 0.17 20.09 -6.01
C GLY A 326 -0.68 18.99 -5.35
N ARG A 327 -1.20 19.20 -4.13
CA ARG A 327 -2.14 18.27 -3.51
C ARG A 327 -3.44 18.17 -4.33
N ARG A 328 -3.78 16.98 -4.84
CA ARG A 328 -5.16 16.70 -5.28
C ARG A 328 -6.06 16.85 -4.05
N ARG A 329 -7.05 17.74 -4.13
CA ARG A 329 -8.08 17.84 -3.10
C ARG A 329 -8.80 16.49 -3.07
N ALA A 330 -8.61 15.73 -1.98
CA ALA A 330 -9.43 14.57 -1.67
C ALA A 330 -10.89 15.00 -1.46
#